data_AF-A0A117MQB2-F1
#
_entry.id   AF-A0A117MQB2-F1
#
_cell.length_a   1.000
_cell.length_b   1.000
_cell.length_c   1.000
_cell.angle_alpha   90.00
_cell.angle_beta   90.00
_cell.angle_gamma   90.00
#
_symmetry.space_group_name_H-M   'P 1'
#
loop_
_entity.id
_entity.type
_entity.pdbx_description
1 polymer ?
#
loop_
_entity_poly.entity_id
_entity_poly.type
_entity_poly.pdbx_seq_one_letter_code
_entity_poly.pdbx_strand_id
1 'polypeptide(L)'
;MDAISLAGAYQGLKAAKDILTTLFDTKVDAEAKPKILEAQGKLGEVQDALFVLRERLSELQQERDDLKANLVTAEVWQTQADQYELTTTPGTAVVYKYKGQPDHFACPSCFNKREVHILQDNKMTAGTYRCTGCGANYPVKSPTHLNPVAVHWG
;
A
#
# COMPACT_ATOMS: atom_id res chain seq x y z
N MET A 1 -20.81 -3.93 8.10
CA MET A 1 -22.06 -3.22 7.74
C MET A 1 -23.19 -4.09 8.24
N ASP A 2 -23.89 -3.70 9.30
CA ASP A 2 -25.09 -4.44 9.68
C ASP A 2 -26.25 -3.84 8.90
N ALA A 3 -26.84 -4.63 7.99
CA ALA A 3 -28.05 -4.26 7.24
C ALA A 3 -29.18 -3.73 8.15
N ILE A 4 -29.09 -4.04 9.44
CA ILE A 4 -29.95 -3.61 10.53
C ILE A 4 -29.95 -2.07 10.71
N SER A 5 -28.80 -1.38 10.63
CA SER A 5 -28.75 0.07 10.86
C SER A 5 -29.37 0.88 9.71
N LEU A 6 -29.14 0.42 8.47
CA LEU A 6 -29.73 1.03 7.28
C LEU A 6 -31.25 0.76 7.19
N ALA A 7 -31.67 -0.46 7.57
CA ALA A 7 -33.08 -0.82 7.63
C ALA A 7 -33.83 -0.03 8.71
N GLY A 8 -33.22 0.17 9.88
CA GLY A 8 -33.79 0.99 10.96
C GLY A 8 -34.00 2.45 10.55
N ALA A 9 -32.99 3.08 9.94
CA ALA A 9 -33.08 4.44 9.44
C ALA A 9 -34.16 4.61 8.36
N TYR A 10 -34.23 3.67 7.41
CA TYR A 10 -35.26 3.68 6.37
C TYR A 10 -36.69 3.57 6.94
N GLN A 11 -36.88 2.68 7.92
CA GLN A 11 -38.17 2.52 8.59
C GLN A 11 -38.56 3.76 9.41
N GLY A 12 -37.61 4.37 10.11
CA GLY A 12 -37.83 5.62 10.83
C GLY A 12 -38.24 6.75 9.89
N LEU A 13 -37.56 6.90 8.75
CA LEU A 13 -37.90 7.91 7.74
C LEU A 13 -39.30 7.69 7.15
N LYS A 14 -39.68 6.44 6.88
CA LYS A 14 -41.01 6.08 6.39
C LYS A 14 -42.09 6.40 7.42
N ALA A 15 -41.87 6.01 8.68
CA ALA A 15 -42.81 6.30 9.77
C ALA A 15 -43.01 7.81 9.97
N ALA A 16 -41.93 8.60 9.99
CA ALA A 16 -42.01 10.05 10.07
C ALA A 16 -42.79 10.67 8.90
N LYS A 17 -42.56 10.19 7.68
CA LYS A 17 -43.29 10.63 6.48
C LYS A 17 -44.79 10.32 6.57
N ASP A 18 -45.14 9.10 6.97
CA ASP A 18 -46.53 8.64 7.07
C ASP A 18 -47.28 9.46 8.14
N ILE A 19 -46.61 9.78 9.25
CA ILE A 19 -47.16 10.65 10.31
C ILE A 19 -47.38 12.08 9.80
N LEU A 20 -46.37 12.70 9.18
CA LEU A 20 -46.49 14.07 8.66
C LEU A 20 -47.56 14.19 7.58
N THR A 21 -47.73 13.17 6.74
CA THR A 21 -48.79 13.12 5.71
C THR A 21 -50.17 13.09 6.37
N THR A 22 -50.35 12.20 7.37
CA THR A 22 -51.60 12.09 8.13
C THR A 22 -51.97 13.39 8.83
N LEU A 23 -50.97 14.12 9.34
CA LEU A 23 -51.13 15.41 10.00
C LEU A 23 -51.49 16.55 9.04
N PHE A 24 -51.04 16.48 7.79
CA PHE A 24 -51.38 17.45 6.76
C PHE A 24 -52.83 17.27 6.26
N ASP A 25 -53.30 16.02 6.26
CA ASP A 25 -54.65 15.66 5.82
C ASP A 25 -55.74 15.91 6.90
N THR A 26 -55.35 16.09 8.17
CA THR A 26 -56.27 16.40 9.29
C THR A 26 -56.11 17.85 9.75
N LYS A 27 -57.23 18.55 10.05
CA LYS A 27 -57.17 19.90 10.65
C LYS A 27 -56.35 19.82 11.95
N VAL A 28 -55.39 20.74 12.11
CA VAL A 28 -54.39 20.75 13.19
C VAL A 28 -55.06 20.92 14.56
N ASP A 29 -55.46 19.81 15.18
CA ASP A 29 -56.05 19.74 16.52
C ASP A 29 -55.03 19.25 17.57
N ALA A 30 -55.44 19.20 18.85
CA ALA A 30 -54.61 18.76 19.97
C ALA A 30 -53.97 17.35 19.81
N GLU A 31 -54.55 16.48 18.98
CA GLU A 31 -54.00 15.18 18.60
C GLU A 31 -52.77 15.26 17.67
N ALA A 32 -52.52 16.41 17.05
CA ALA A 32 -51.39 16.60 16.15
C ALA A 32 -50.05 16.62 16.89
N LYS A 33 -50.02 17.21 18.09
CA LYS A 33 -48.81 17.37 18.91
C LYS A 33 -48.04 16.07 19.20
N PRO A 34 -48.65 14.99 19.74
CA PRO A 34 -47.93 13.75 20.04
C PRO A 34 -47.36 13.09 18.78
N LYS A 35 -48.10 13.12 17.67
CA LYS A 35 -47.65 12.61 16.36
C LYS A 35 -46.47 13.42 15.81
N ILE A 36 -46.48 14.75 15.96
CA ILE A 36 -45.34 15.60 15.58
C ILE A 36 -44.09 15.24 16.39
N LEU A 37 -44.22 15.02 17.70
CA LEU A 37 -43.11 14.61 18.56
C LEU A 37 -42.56 13.23 18.17
N GLU A 38 -43.42 12.28 17.80
CA GLU A 38 -43.02 10.98 17.29
C GLU A 38 -42.25 11.11 15.97
N ALA A 39 -42.75 11.91 15.02
CA ALA A 39 -42.06 12.17 13.77
C ALA A 39 -40.70 12.85 13.99
N GLN A 40 -40.59 13.78 14.96
CA GLN A 40 -39.32 14.39 15.34
C GLN A 40 -38.35 13.37 15.93
N GLY A 41 -38.81 12.45 16.79
CA GLY A 41 -37.99 11.37 17.31
C GLY A 41 -37.46 10.46 16.20
N LYS A 42 -38.31 10.08 15.25
CA LYS A 42 -37.91 9.29 14.08
C LYS A 42 -36.96 10.00 13.14
N LEU A 43 -37.10 11.31 12.95
CA LEU A 43 -36.13 12.12 12.22
C LEU A 43 -34.78 12.19 12.95
N GLY A 44 -34.78 12.22 14.28
CA GLY A 44 -33.55 12.12 15.09
C GLY A 44 -32.82 10.79 14.87
N GLU A 45 -33.54 9.67 14.94
CA GLU A 45 -32.98 8.33 14.67
C GLU A 45 -32.33 8.26 13.27
N VAL A 46 -32.96 8.88 12.26
CA VAL A 46 -32.41 8.98 10.90
C VAL A 46 -31.15 9.84 10.86
N GLN A 47 -31.14 10.98 11.55
CA GLN A 47 -29.96 11.86 11.59
C GLN A 47 -28.76 11.14 12.20
N ASP A 48 -28.96 10.42 13.30
CA ASP A 48 -27.91 9.62 13.95
C ASP A 48 -27.36 8.56 12.99
N ALA A 49 -28.24 7.84 12.29
CA ALA A 49 -27.82 6.86 11.30
C ALA A 49 -27.05 7.50 10.12
N LEU A 50 -27.47 8.68 9.65
CA LEU A 50 -26.76 9.42 8.60
C LEU A 50 -25.35 9.85 9.04
N PHE A 51 -25.18 10.27 10.30
CA PHE A 51 -23.86 10.61 10.83
C PHE A 51 -22.93 9.39 10.85
N VAL A 52 -23.43 8.25 11.34
CA VAL A 52 -22.65 6.99 11.33
C VAL A 52 -22.29 6.56 9.91
N LEU A 53 -23.22 6.67 8.96
CA LEU A 53 -22.94 6.34 7.55
C LEU A 53 -21.89 7.25 6.95
N ARG A 54 -21.93 8.55 7.26
CA ARG A 54 -20.94 9.52 6.78
C ARG A 54 -19.56 9.22 7.34
N GLU A 55 -19.45 8.88 8.62
CA GLU A 55 -18.18 8.49 9.24
C GLU A 55 -17.61 7.24 8.57
N ARG A 56 -18.41 6.17 8.43
CA ARG A 56 -17.98 4.94 7.74
C ARG A 56 -17.62 5.16 6.28
N LEU A 57 -18.35 6.01 5.56
CA LEU A 57 -18.01 6.36 4.18
C LEU A 57 -16.65 7.06 4.12
N SER A 58 -16.37 7.95 5.07
CA SER A 58 -15.07 8.64 5.17
C SER A 58 -13.94 7.66 5.45
N GLU A 59 -14.12 6.72 6.38
CA GLU A 59 -13.13 5.68 6.68
C GLU A 59 -12.86 4.78 5.46
N LEU A 60 -13.92 4.31 4.80
CA LEU A 60 -13.79 3.46 3.61
C LEU A 60 -13.14 4.22 2.45
N GLN A 61 -13.42 5.51 2.29
CA GLN A 61 -12.77 6.35 1.29
C GLN A 61 -11.27 6.48 1.56
N GLN A 62 -10.89 6.69 2.82
CA GLN A 62 -9.50 6.77 3.25
C GLN A 62 -8.76 5.44 3.03
N GLU A 63 -9.34 4.32 3.47
CA GLU A 63 -8.76 2.99 3.24
C GLU A 63 -8.57 2.71 1.75
N ARG A 64 -9.58 3.06 0.93
CA ARG A 64 -9.51 2.92 -0.52
C ARG A 64 -8.41 3.77 -1.13
N ASP A 65 -8.18 4.98 -0.63
CA ASP A 65 -7.11 5.86 -1.12
C ASP A 65 -5.72 5.35 -0.70
N ASP A 66 -5.58 4.86 0.53
CA ASP A 66 -4.35 4.24 1.03
C ASP A 66 -4.00 2.96 0.23
N LEU A 67 -4.98 2.09 -0.02
CA LEU A 67 -4.81 0.90 -0.84
C LEU A 67 -4.41 1.24 -2.28
N LYS A 68 -5.01 2.27 -2.87
CA LYS A 68 -4.62 2.74 -4.22
C LYS A 68 -3.18 3.26 -4.23
N ALA A 69 -2.78 4.05 -3.24
CA ALA A 69 -1.40 4.55 -3.15
C ALA A 69 -0.38 3.41 -3.01
N ASN A 70 -0.72 2.40 -2.19
CA ASN A 70 0.10 1.19 -2.03
C ASN A 70 0.21 0.38 -3.34
N LEU A 71 -0.87 0.28 -4.10
CA LEU A 71 -0.91 -0.41 -5.39
C LEU A 71 -0.02 0.30 -6.41
N VAL A 72 -0.13 1.63 -6.54
CA VAL A 72 0.76 2.42 -7.43
C VAL A 72 2.23 2.24 -7.03
N THR A 73 2.54 2.27 -5.74
CA THR A 73 3.91 2.05 -5.25
C THR A 73 4.43 0.66 -5.60
N ALA A 74 3.58 -0.37 -5.50
CA ALA A 74 3.92 -1.73 -5.87
C ALA A 74 4.13 -1.90 -7.38
N GLU A 75 3.29 -1.28 -8.20
CA GLU A 75 3.41 -1.31 -9.68
C GLU A 75 4.68 -0.60 -10.17
N VAL A 76 5.01 0.56 -9.59
CA VAL A 76 6.25 1.28 -9.89
C VAL A 76 7.46 0.42 -9.52
N TRP A 77 7.44 -0.20 -8.33
CA TRP A 77 8.50 -1.12 -7.93
C TRP A 77 8.60 -2.32 -8.87
N GLN A 78 7.48 -2.94 -9.24
CA GLN A 78 7.48 -4.09 -10.15
C GLN A 78 8.08 -3.72 -11.52
N THR A 79 7.69 -2.56 -12.06
CA THR A 79 8.23 -2.03 -13.33
C THR A 79 9.74 -1.80 -13.26
N GLN A 80 10.24 -1.33 -12.11
CA GLN A 80 11.68 -1.19 -11.89
C GLN A 80 12.34 -2.56 -11.75
N ALA A 81 11.76 -3.47 -10.98
CA ALA A 81 12.29 -4.79 -10.70
C ALA A 81 12.37 -5.67 -11.95
N ASP A 82 11.38 -5.55 -12.85
CA ASP A 82 11.33 -6.24 -14.14
C ASP A 82 12.48 -5.84 -15.08
N GLN A 83 13.25 -4.79 -14.78
CA GLN A 83 14.46 -4.44 -15.53
C GLN A 83 15.72 -5.18 -15.04
N TYR A 84 15.59 -5.97 -13.98
CA TYR A 84 16.67 -6.74 -13.40
C TYR A 84 16.40 -8.25 -13.49
N GLU A 85 17.47 -9.03 -13.46
CA GLU A 85 17.42 -10.49 -13.38
C GLU A 85 18.40 -11.00 -12.33
N LEU A 86 18.03 -12.06 -11.61
CA LEU A 86 18.92 -12.66 -10.63
C LEU A 86 19.97 -13.51 -11.37
N THR A 87 21.26 -13.23 -11.14
CA THR A 87 22.36 -13.95 -11.76
C THR A 87 23.46 -14.27 -10.76
N THR A 88 24.25 -15.29 -11.08
CA THR A 88 25.52 -15.57 -10.40
C THR A 88 26.65 -14.90 -11.18
N THR A 89 27.56 -14.23 -10.46
CA THR A 89 28.74 -13.55 -11.02
C THR A 89 29.95 -14.49 -11.11
N PRO A 90 31.01 -14.14 -11.86
CA PRO A 90 32.26 -14.91 -11.92
C PRO A 90 32.95 -15.12 -10.56
N GLY A 91 32.76 -14.19 -9.61
CA GLY A 91 33.21 -14.33 -8.23
C GLY A 91 32.25 -15.13 -7.35
N THR A 92 31.26 -15.81 -7.94
CA THR A 92 30.22 -16.65 -7.31
C THR A 92 29.18 -15.92 -6.43
N ALA A 93 29.17 -14.58 -6.40
CA ALA A 93 28.09 -13.85 -5.76
C ALA A 93 26.78 -13.94 -6.56
N VAL A 94 25.66 -14.13 -5.85
CA VAL A 94 24.30 -14.01 -6.40
C VAL A 94 23.83 -12.57 -6.24
N VAL A 95 23.50 -11.91 -7.34
CA VAL A 95 23.16 -10.48 -7.42
C VAL A 95 22.08 -10.24 -8.48
N TYR A 96 21.45 -9.07 -8.47
CA TYR A 96 20.59 -8.66 -9.56
C TYR A 96 21.40 -7.95 -10.65
N LYS A 97 21.31 -8.38 -11.90
CA LYS A 97 21.94 -7.73 -13.06
C LYS A 97 20.91 -6.88 -13.79
N TYR A 98 21.29 -5.66 -14.14
CA TYR A 98 20.45 -4.81 -14.99
C TYR A 98 20.47 -5.31 -16.43
N LYS A 99 19.28 -5.40 -17.06
CA LYS A 99 19.14 -5.88 -18.44
C LYS A 99 19.42 -4.80 -19.49
N GLY A 100 19.53 -3.54 -19.09
CA GLY A 100 19.78 -2.39 -19.97
C GLY A 100 21.23 -1.90 -19.93
N GLN A 101 21.41 -0.61 -20.23
CA GLN A 101 22.71 0.08 -20.19
C GLN A 101 22.66 1.28 -19.23
N PRO A 102 23.78 1.61 -18.54
CA PRO A 102 25.03 0.85 -18.51
C PRO A 102 24.90 -0.47 -17.75
N ASP A 103 25.72 -1.47 -18.10
CA ASP A 103 25.74 -2.76 -17.39
C ASP A 103 26.16 -2.57 -15.93
N HIS A 104 25.36 -3.09 -15.00
CA HIS A 104 25.61 -2.99 -13.57
C HIS A 104 24.89 -4.08 -12.76
N PHE A 105 25.39 -4.29 -11.54
CA PHE A 105 24.79 -5.18 -10.56
C PHE A 105 24.17 -4.40 -9.41
N ALA A 106 23.09 -4.93 -8.85
CA ALA A 106 22.38 -4.39 -7.69
C ALA A 106 22.38 -5.41 -6.54
N CYS A 107 22.37 -4.86 -5.32
CA CYS A 107 22.38 -5.66 -4.09
C CYS A 107 21.08 -6.45 -3.90
N PRO A 108 21.13 -7.79 -3.72
CA PRO A 108 19.92 -8.60 -3.50
C PRO A 108 19.21 -8.29 -2.18
N SER A 109 19.95 -7.94 -1.12
CA SER A 109 19.37 -7.63 0.18
C SER A 109 18.55 -6.33 0.15
N CYS A 110 19.07 -5.31 -0.52
CA CYS A 110 18.35 -4.04 -0.71
C CYS A 110 17.18 -4.20 -1.68
N PHE A 111 17.36 -4.99 -2.74
CA PHE A 111 16.31 -5.25 -3.73
C PHE A 111 15.07 -5.90 -3.08
N ASN A 112 15.27 -6.82 -2.13
CA ASN A 112 14.16 -7.40 -1.36
C ASN A 112 13.42 -6.39 -0.47
N LYS A 113 14.04 -5.24 -0.17
CA LYS A 113 13.44 -4.12 0.56
C LYS A 113 12.83 -3.07 -0.38
N ARG A 114 12.71 -3.38 -1.67
CA ARG A 114 12.26 -2.45 -2.72
C ARG A 114 13.17 -1.25 -2.93
N GLU A 115 14.49 -1.48 -2.79
CA GLU A 115 15.51 -0.47 -3.04
C GLU A 115 16.58 -0.99 -4.01
N VAL A 116 16.91 -0.20 -5.03
CA VAL A 116 18.02 -0.51 -5.94
C VAL A 116 19.26 0.25 -5.51
N HIS A 117 20.24 -0.48 -5.00
CA HIS A 117 21.59 0.05 -4.74
C HIS A 117 22.59 -0.65 -5.64
N ILE A 118 23.21 0.13 -6.52
CA ILE A 118 24.20 -0.33 -7.49
C ILE A 118 25.48 -0.71 -6.74
N LEU A 119 25.96 -1.93 -6.95
CA LEU A 119 27.21 -2.42 -6.37
C LEU A 119 28.40 -1.65 -6.95
N GLN A 120 29.20 -1.06 -6.06
CA GLN A 120 30.39 -0.27 -6.41
C GLN A 120 31.64 -1.13 -6.29
N ASP A 121 32.52 -1.10 -7.30
CA ASP A 121 33.81 -1.79 -7.23
C ASP A 121 34.69 -1.15 -6.15
N ASN A 122 35.14 -1.94 -5.17
CA ASN A 122 36.07 -1.48 -4.14
C ASN A 122 37.51 -1.30 -4.67
N LYS A 123 37.75 -1.61 -5.94
CA LYS A 123 39.07 -1.59 -6.61
C LYS A 123 40.12 -2.45 -5.89
N MET A 124 39.66 -3.50 -5.20
CA MET A 124 40.52 -4.45 -4.51
C MET A 124 40.87 -5.61 -5.44
N THR A 125 42.08 -6.17 -5.28
CA THR A 125 42.56 -7.36 -6.03
C THR A 125 41.61 -8.56 -5.92
N ALA A 126 40.84 -8.64 -4.82
CA ALA A 126 39.87 -9.69 -4.56
C ALA A 126 38.61 -9.63 -5.47
N GLY A 127 38.40 -8.55 -6.25
CA GLY A 127 37.25 -8.46 -7.16
C GLY A 127 35.91 -8.18 -6.47
N THR A 128 35.95 -7.71 -5.23
CA THR A 128 34.78 -7.50 -4.36
C THR A 128 34.13 -6.15 -4.61
N TYR A 129 32.81 -6.15 -4.78
CA TYR A 129 32.00 -4.95 -4.90
C TYR A 129 31.20 -4.72 -3.62
N ARG A 130 30.94 -3.46 -3.27
CA ARG A 130 30.21 -3.06 -2.08
C ARG A 130 28.87 -2.43 -2.41
N CYS A 131 27.85 -2.77 -1.64
CA CYS A 131 26.57 -2.09 -1.66
C CYS A 131 26.66 -0.76 -0.88
N THR A 132 26.18 0.34 -1.49
CA THR A 132 26.09 1.67 -0.85
C THR A 132 24.97 1.77 0.19
N GLY A 133 23.93 0.95 0.08
CA GLY A 133 22.79 0.95 1.01
C GLY A 133 23.08 0.21 2.31
N CYS A 134 23.33 -1.11 2.23
CA CYS A 134 23.52 -1.95 3.42
C CYS A 134 25.00 -2.20 3.79
N GLY A 135 25.95 -1.75 2.97
CA GLY A 135 27.38 -1.95 3.22
C GLY A 135 27.92 -3.36 2.95
N ALA A 136 27.07 -4.30 2.54
CA ALA A 136 27.46 -5.68 2.23
C ALA A 136 28.46 -5.75 1.05
N ASN A 137 29.31 -6.77 1.07
CA ASN A 137 30.34 -7.01 0.07
C ASN A 137 30.03 -8.29 -0.72
N TYR A 138 30.25 -8.25 -2.03
CA TYR A 138 29.94 -9.32 -2.96
C TYR A 138 31.15 -9.63 -3.83
N PRO A 139 31.67 -10.86 -3.87
CA PRO A 139 32.72 -11.24 -4.80
C PRO A 139 32.14 -11.28 -6.23
N VAL A 140 32.34 -10.22 -7.01
CA VAL A 140 31.76 -10.08 -8.36
C VAL A 140 32.74 -10.57 -9.42
N LYS A 141 34.00 -10.16 -9.35
CA LYS A 141 35.05 -10.67 -10.24
C LYS A 141 35.71 -11.89 -9.60
N SER A 142 36.18 -12.82 -10.43
CA SER A 142 37.01 -13.92 -9.95
C SER A 142 38.31 -13.36 -9.36
N PRO A 143 38.81 -13.88 -8.22
CA PRO A 143 40.11 -13.47 -7.71
C PRO A 143 41.16 -13.73 -8.78
N THR A 144 41.97 -12.73 -9.10
CA THR A 144 43.11 -12.93 -10.00
C THR A 144 44.07 -13.89 -9.28
N HIS A 145 44.16 -15.14 -9.73
CA HIS A 145 45.20 -16.06 -9.28
C HIS A 145 46.55 -15.41 -9.64
N LEU A 146 47.27 -14.91 -8.64
CA LEU A 146 48.67 -14.53 -8.82
C LEU A 146 49.41 -15.81 -9.20
N ASN A 147 49.87 -15.90 -10.45
CA ASN A 147 50.78 -16.95 -10.85
C ASN A 147 51.99 -16.93 -9.90
N PRO A 148 52.41 -18.06 -9.32
CA PRO A 148 53.62 -18.10 -8.52
C PRO A 148 54.79 -17.69 -9.41
N VAL A 149 55.48 -16.62 -9.02
CA VAL A 149 56.73 -16.20 -9.66
C VAL A 149 57.70 -17.37 -9.56
N ALA A 150 58.11 -17.92 -10.70
CA ALA A 150 59.13 -18.95 -10.77
C ALA A 150 60.45 -18.34 -10.24
N VAL A 151 60.76 -18.59 -8.97
CA VAL A 151 62.04 -18.26 -8.38
C VAL A 151 63.08 -19.23 -8.93
N HIS A 152 63.83 -18.77 -9.93
CA HIS A 152 65.04 -19.42 -10.40
C HIS A 152 66.12 -19.21 -9.34
N TRP A 153 66.46 -20.25 -8.58
CA TRP A 153 67.66 -20.28 -7.77
C TRP A 153 68.85 -20.59 -8.67
N GLY A 154 69.79 -19.65 -8.75
CA GLY A 154 71.10 -19.82 -9.39
C GLY A 154 72.17 -20.16 -8.35
#